data_AF-A0A545AZV2-F1
#
_entry.id   AF-A0A545AZV2-F1
#
_cell.length_a   1.000
_cell.length_b   1.000
_cell.length_c   1.000
_cell.angle_alpha   90.00
_cell.angle_beta   90.00
_cell.angle_gamma   90.00
#
_symmetry.space_group_name_H-M   'P 1'
#
loop_
_entity.id
_entity.type
_entity.pdbx_description
1 polymer ?
#
loop_
_entity_poly.entity_id
_entity_poly.type
_entity_poly.pdbx_seq_one_letter_code
_entity_poly.pdbx_strand_id
1 'polypeptide(L)'
;MRADPVTRRSRRIALLFGVLGAGGFTAWHLWPTEQLYALPVWIIVIPVGLVPILVGIYMALFWSANRRPPAGLQIGHRRGTAMFLAPSTPLIRGAVFLLTTPFLAGLVTEHSFTELTTGAAKTVVCALLVLVAIGITGAHVWLFYRSAPLRLTAEGVVTPLGRRIPWDAFARDGPSSRSVEGNTVWLLVRHATPGGRPYTGPVLAARTPTYEWYPLTLDGIFIDRQFLAAALRYYAEHPDARPTIGTADSYHRLLTALTNSRVTTGNAAAHQPGASPP
;
A
#
# COMPACT_ATOMS: atom_id res chain seq x y z
N MET A 1 16.54 -0.27 -1.23
CA MET A 1 15.36 -0.34 -2.12
C MET A 1 15.18 1.05 -2.71
N ARG A 2 15.26 1.21 -4.03
CA ARG A 2 14.85 2.47 -4.66
C ARG A 2 13.34 2.40 -4.79
N ALA A 3 12.63 3.20 -4.00
CA ALA A 3 11.19 3.40 -4.20
C ALA A 3 10.96 3.93 -5.62
N ASP A 4 9.86 3.53 -6.25
CA ASP A 4 9.36 4.10 -7.51
C ASP A 4 9.50 5.64 -7.47
N PRO A 5 10.04 6.30 -8.50
CA PRO A 5 10.07 7.77 -8.59
C PRO A 5 8.74 8.42 -8.24
N VAL A 6 7.59 7.82 -8.61
CA VAL A 6 6.26 8.35 -8.27
C VAL A 6 6.00 8.27 -6.77
N THR A 7 6.22 7.10 -6.15
CA THR A 7 6.07 6.93 -4.70
C THR A 7 7.03 7.82 -3.92
N ARG A 8 8.29 7.97 -4.39
CA ARG A 8 9.29 8.85 -3.77
C ARG A 8 8.87 10.32 -3.85
N ARG A 9 8.46 10.79 -5.03
CA ARG A 9 7.98 12.17 -5.23
C ARG A 9 6.77 12.45 -4.36
N SER A 10 5.83 11.51 -4.30
CA SER A 10 4.62 11.67 -3.52
C SER A 10 4.87 11.69 -2.01
N ARG A 11 5.75 10.82 -1.49
CA ARG A 11 6.18 10.89 -0.09
C ARG A 11 6.82 12.24 0.25
N ARG A 12 7.67 12.78 -0.63
CA ARG A 12 8.29 14.10 -0.43
C ARG A 12 7.25 15.22 -0.41
N ILE A 13 6.29 15.20 -1.33
CA ILE A 13 5.22 16.22 -1.39
C ILE A 13 4.30 16.10 -0.17
N ALA A 14 3.91 14.88 0.23
CA ALA A 14 3.10 14.67 1.43
C ALA A 14 3.82 15.14 2.70
N LEU A 15 5.13 14.89 2.82
CA LEU A 15 5.94 15.41 3.93
C LEU A 15 6.01 16.95 3.90
N LEU A 16 6.30 17.54 2.75
CA LEU A 16 6.36 18.99 2.59
C LEU A 16 5.03 19.65 2.97
N PHE A 17 3.92 19.19 2.39
CA PHE A 17 2.60 19.73 2.67
C PHE A 17 2.15 19.46 4.11
N GLY A 18 2.57 18.33 4.71
CA GLY A 18 2.28 18.04 6.12
C GLY A 18 3.03 18.98 7.05
N VAL A 19 4.30 19.28 6.76
CA VAL A 19 5.10 20.27 7.50
C VAL A 19 4.53 21.67 7.33
N LEU A 20 4.16 22.07 6.11
CA LEU A 20 3.53 23.37 5.85
C LEU A 20 2.17 23.49 6.56
N GLY A 21 1.36 22.44 6.52
CA GLY A 21 0.07 22.37 7.21
C GLY A 21 0.22 22.47 8.73
N ALA A 22 1.13 21.69 9.32
CA ALA A 22 1.43 21.78 10.76
C ALA A 22 1.97 23.16 11.13
N GLY A 23 2.96 23.68 10.41
CA GLY A 23 3.55 25.00 10.68
C GLY A 23 2.53 26.13 10.61
N GLY A 24 1.66 26.12 9.59
CA GLY A 24 0.57 27.08 9.47
C GLY A 24 -0.46 26.96 10.59
N PHE A 25 -0.83 25.73 10.97
CA PHE A 25 -1.79 25.49 12.05
C PHE A 25 -1.23 25.86 13.43
N THR A 26 0.04 25.57 13.69
CA THR A 26 0.75 25.98 14.91
C THR A 26 0.89 27.50 14.99
N ALA A 27 1.31 28.16 13.91
CA ALA A 27 1.42 29.62 13.87
C ALA A 27 0.06 30.28 14.12
N TRP A 28 -1.02 29.69 13.60
CA TRP A 28 -2.39 30.11 13.88
C TRP A 28 -2.74 30.02 15.37
N HIS A 29 -2.46 28.87 16.01
CA HIS A 29 -2.78 28.65 17.42
C HIS A 29 -1.94 29.47 18.41
N LEU A 30 -0.73 29.87 18.00
CA LEU A 30 0.13 30.73 18.80
C LEU A 30 -0.17 32.22 18.63
N TRP A 31 -1.09 32.58 17.71
CA TRP A 31 -1.48 33.97 17.49
C TRP A 31 -2.35 34.48 18.64
N PRO A 32 -2.14 35.72 19.14
CA PRO A 32 -2.97 36.28 20.20
C PRO A 32 -4.46 36.30 19.82
N THR A 33 -5.30 35.60 20.58
CA THR A 33 -6.76 35.49 20.34
C THR A 33 -7.46 36.85 20.33
N GLU A 34 -6.99 37.81 21.11
CA GLU A 34 -7.54 39.17 21.13
C GLU A 34 -7.33 39.92 19.81
N GLN A 35 -6.24 39.62 19.08
CA GLN A 35 -5.99 40.18 17.76
C GLN A 35 -6.72 39.42 16.65
N LEU A 36 -7.06 38.15 16.88
CA LEU A 36 -7.75 37.30 15.90
C LEU A 36 -9.16 37.81 15.59
N TYR A 37 -9.89 38.35 16.56
CA TYR A 37 -11.21 38.92 16.34
C TYR A 37 -11.20 40.26 15.60
N ALA A 38 -10.06 40.96 15.58
CA ALA A 38 -9.87 42.20 14.83
C ALA A 38 -9.44 41.95 13.38
N LEU A 39 -9.01 40.72 13.05
CA LEU A 39 -8.62 40.35 11.70
C LEU A 39 -9.86 40.08 10.84
N PRO A 40 -9.89 40.49 9.57
CA PRO A 40 -10.97 40.15 8.65
C PRO A 40 -11.15 38.63 8.58
N VAL A 41 -12.42 38.17 8.59
CA VAL A 41 -12.84 36.75 8.59
C VAL A 41 -12.03 35.87 7.63
N TRP A 42 -11.60 36.39 6.48
CA TRP A 42 -10.78 35.68 5.51
C TRP A 42 -9.46 35.15 6.08
N ILE A 43 -8.83 35.87 7.02
CA ILE A 43 -7.59 35.45 7.68
C ILE A 43 -7.84 34.24 8.61
N ILE A 44 -9.05 34.11 9.17
CA ILE A 44 -9.50 32.93 9.94
C ILE A 44 -9.83 31.75 9.05
N VAL A 45 -10.44 32.00 7.90
CA VAL A 45 -10.84 30.97 6.95
C VAL A 45 -9.63 30.37 6.21
N ILE A 46 -8.56 31.15 5.99
CA ILE A 46 -7.37 30.72 5.24
C ILE A 46 -6.69 29.48 5.86
N PRO A 47 -6.30 29.42 7.15
CA PRO A 47 -5.62 28.24 7.71
C PRO A 47 -6.52 27.00 7.75
N VAL A 48 -7.81 27.17 8.10
CA VAL A 48 -8.79 26.08 8.13
C VAL A 48 -9.09 25.56 6.72
N GLY A 49 -9.13 26.46 5.73
CA GLY A 49 -9.30 26.13 4.31
C GLY A 49 -8.02 25.62 3.64
N LEU A 50 -6.84 25.96 4.16
CA LEU A 50 -5.55 25.59 3.57
C LEU A 50 -5.34 24.08 3.62
N VAL A 51 -5.71 23.42 4.73
CA VAL A 51 -5.59 21.95 4.87
C VAL A 51 -6.40 21.19 3.81
N PRO A 52 -7.72 21.41 3.64
CA PRO A 52 -8.48 20.75 2.59
C PRO A 52 -8.04 21.17 1.18
N ILE A 53 -7.55 22.40 0.97
CA ILE A 53 -6.95 22.83 -0.30
C ILE A 53 -5.66 22.04 -0.59
N LEU A 54 -4.74 21.92 0.38
CA LEU A 54 -3.49 21.16 0.22
C LEU A 54 -3.76 19.67 0.00
N VAL A 55 -4.73 19.11 0.72
CA VAL A 55 -5.22 17.74 0.49
C VAL A 55 -5.81 17.63 -0.91
N GLY A 56 -6.65 18.58 -1.34
CA GLY A 56 -7.27 18.62 -2.67
C GLY A 56 -6.23 18.72 -3.79
N ILE A 57 -5.22 19.57 -3.65
CA ILE A 57 -4.09 19.70 -4.58
C ILE A 57 -3.30 18.39 -4.61
N TYR A 58 -2.98 17.82 -3.45
CA TYR A 58 -2.27 16.54 -3.36
C TYR A 58 -3.07 15.41 -4.01
N MET A 59 -4.38 15.34 -3.74
CA MET A 59 -5.30 14.43 -4.41
C MET A 59 -5.26 14.67 -5.91
N ALA A 60 -5.48 15.89 -6.41
CA ALA A 60 -5.51 16.19 -7.84
C ALA A 60 -4.19 15.81 -8.55
N LEU A 61 -3.04 16.14 -7.96
CA LEU A 61 -1.71 15.84 -8.49
C LEU A 61 -1.47 14.33 -8.67
N PHE A 62 -1.99 13.52 -7.75
CA PHE A 62 -1.79 12.07 -7.78
C PHE A 62 -3.02 11.30 -8.27
N TRP A 63 -4.16 11.96 -8.43
CA TRP A 63 -5.42 11.37 -8.89
C TRP A 63 -5.27 10.87 -10.31
N SER A 64 -4.71 11.69 -11.21
CA SER A 64 -4.43 11.29 -12.60
C SER A 64 -3.51 10.08 -12.67
N ALA A 65 -2.45 10.05 -11.85
CA ALA A 65 -1.53 8.92 -11.73
C ALA A 65 -2.20 7.67 -11.13
N ASN A 66 -3.30 7.83 -10.39
CA ASN A 66 -4.03 6.75 -9.72
C ASN A 66 -5.38 6.40 -10.36
N ARG A 67 -5.75 6.99 -11.50
CA ARG A 67 -7.02 6.67 -12.19
C ARG A 67 -7.04 5.26 -12.78
N ARG A 68 -5.89 4.67 -13.06
CA ARG A 68 -5.79 3.34 -13.68
C ARG A 68 -4.65 2.56 -13.04
N PRO A 69 -4.91 1.44 -12.33
CA PRO A 69 -3.83 0.60 -11.83
C PRO A 69 -2.92 0.25 -13.00
N PRO A 70 -1.59 0.40 -12.88
CA PRO A 70 -0.70 0.00 -13.94
C PRO A 70 -0.90 -1.47 -14.17
N ALA A 71 -0.95 -1.85 -15.43
CA ALA A 71 -1.17 -3.23 -15.85
C ALA A 71 0.03 -4.13 -15.55
N GLY A 72 0.97 -3.74 -14.67
CA GLY A 72 2.29 -4.34 -14.59
C GLY A 72 2.99 -4.22 -13.25
N LEU A 73 4.01 -5.06 -13.09
CA LEU A 73 4.99 -5.02 -12.01
C LEU A 73 6.15 -4.09 -12.37
N GLN A 74 6.78 -3.49 -11.37
CA GLN A 74 8.02 -2.74 -11.54
C GLN A 74 9.24 -3.61 -11.29
N ILE A 75 10.32 -3.34 -12.01
CA ILE A 75 11.62 -3.95 -11.78
C ILE A 75 12.29 -3.28 -10.57
N GLY A 76 12.71 -4.08 -9.59
CA GLY A 76 13.34 -3.61 -8.36
C GLY A 76 14.52 -4.47 -7.94
N HIS A 77 15.33 -3.94 -7.02
CA HIS A 77 16.48 -4.64 -6.45
C HIS A 77 16.49 -4.53 -4.91
N ARG A 78 16.72 -5.64 -4.21
CA ARG A 78 16.92 -5.68 -2.75
C ARG A 78 18.16 -6.49 -2.43
N ARG A 79 19.14 -5.86 -1.76
CA ARG A 79 20.40 -6.51 -1.36
C ARG A 79 21.09 -7.22 -2.54
N GLY A 80 21.06 -6.61 -3.73
CA GLY A 80 21.65 -7.17 -4.96
C GLY A 80 20.73 -8.10 -5.75
N THR A 81 19.64 -8.61 -5.16
CA THR A 81 18.72 -9.52 -5.86
C THR A 81 17.66 -8.76 -6.65
N ALA A 82 17.52 -9.09 -7.93
CA ALA A 82 16.43 -8.61 -8.79
C ALA A 82 15.07 -9.18 -8.32
N MET A 83 14.03 -8.38 -8.43
CA MET A 83 12.68 -8.76 -8.03
C MET A 83 11.64 -7.91 -8.76
N PHE A 84 10.43 -8.44 -8.91
CA PHE A 84 9.28 -7.62 -9.26
C PHE A 84 8.65 -7.01 -8.02
N LEU A 85 8.26 -5.74 -8.13
CA LEU A 85 7.63 -4.96 -7.09
C LEU A 85 6.26 -4.50 -7.57
N ALA A 86 5.22 -4.75 -6.78
CA ALA A 86 3.94 -4.12 -7.00
C ALA A 86 4.02 -2.64 -6.53
N PRO A 87 3.63 -1.67 -7.38
CA PRO A 87 3.58 -0.27 -6.97
C PRO A 87 2.60 -0.10 -5.81
N SER A 88 2.89 0.79 -4.86
CA SER A 88 1.94 1.13 -3.78
C SER A 88 1.39 2.54 -3.96
N THR A 89 0.10 2.75 -3.73
CA THR A 89 -0.52 4.07 -3.87
C THR A 89 -0.03 5.02 -2.78
N PRO A 90 0.51 6.19 -3.16
CA PRO A 90 0.87 7.20 -2.18
C PRO A 90 -0.33 7.99 -1.64
N LEU A 91 -1.47 7.92 -2.34
CA LEU A 91 -2.51 8.93 -2.30
C LEU A 91 -3.33 8.84 -1.02
N ILE A 92 -3.88 7.67 -0.67
CA ILE A 92 -4.63 7.50 0.59
C ILE A 92 -3.74 7.78 1.80
N ARG A 93 -2.53 7.21 1.83
CA ARG A 93 -1.62 7.40 2.96
C ARG A 93 -1.18 8.86 3.09
N GLY A 94 -0.80 9.47 1.98
CA GLY A 94 -0.51 10.90 1.86
C GLY A 94 -1.63 11.78 2.39
N ALA A 95 -2.87 11.52 1.95
CA ALA A 95 -4.05 12.25 2.42
C ALA A 95 -4.24 12.13 3.92
N VAL A 96 -4.16 10.91 4.46
CA VAL A 96 -4.32 10.66 5.91
C VAL A 96 -3.24 11.40 6.69
N PHE A 97 -1.99 11.41 6.24
CA PHE A 97 -0.94 12.20 6.88
C PHE A 97 -1.22 13.70 6.81
N LEU A 98 -1.59 14.22 5.65
CA LEU A 98 -1.91 15.64 5.47
C LEU A 98 -3.10 16.09 6.31
N LEU A 99 -4.10 15.23 6.48
CA LEU A 99 -5.27 15.50 7.30
C LEU A 99 -4.92 15.45 8.78
N THR A 100 -4.18 14.44 9.24
CA THR A 100 -3.92 14.21 10.67
C THR A 100 -2.83 15.11 11.26
N THR A 101 -1.82 15.49 10.47
CA THR A 101 -0.64 16.24 10.95
C THR A 101 -1.00 17.62 11.54
N PRO A 102 -1.89 18.43 10.92
CA PRO A 102 -2.37 19.68 11.53
C PRO A 102 -3.11 19.48 12.85
N PHE A 103 -3.96 18.45 12.99
CA PHE A 103 -4.66 18.18 14.26
C PHE A 103 -3.69 17.71 15.36
N LEU A 104 -2.66 16.94 15.01
CA LEU A 104 -1.59 16.59 15.96
C LEU A 104 -0.80 17.81 16.42
N ALA A 105 -0.56 18.76 15.51
CA ALA A 105 0.04 20.04 15.88
C ALA A 105 -0.89 20.85 16.80
N GLY A 106 -2.19 20.86 16.50
CA GLY A 106 -3.24 21.46 17.33
C GLY A 106 -3.27 20.95 18.76
N LEU A 107 -3.26 19.63 18.94
CA LEU A 107 -3.22 18.97 20.26
C LEU A 107 -2.07 19.43 21.16
N VAL A 108 -0.95 19.87 20.58
CA VAL A 108 0.22 20.37 21.32
C VAL A 108 0.13 21.87 21.61
N THR A 109 -0.68 22.60 20.84
CA THR A 109 -0.82 24.07 20.90
C THR A 109 -2.15 24.55 21.49
N GLU A 110 -3.08 23.64 21.76
CA GLU A 110 -4.46 23.95 22.16
C GLU A 110 -4.51 24.80 23.44
N HIS A 111 -5.21 25.92 23.37
CA HIS A 111 -5.50 26.76 24.53
C HIS A 111 -6.46 26.09 25.51
N SER A 112 -7.11 24.97 25.18
CA SER A 112 -8.00 24.24 26.10
C SER A 112 -7.31 23.74 27.37
N PHE A 113 -5.98 23.77 27.43
CA PHE A 113 -5.20 23.45 28.64
C PHE A 113 -4.85 24.69 29.49
N THR A 114 -5.38 25.88 29.16
CA THR A 114 -5.24 27.08 30.02
C THR A 114 -6.06 26.97 31.29
N GLU A 115 -7.14 26.19 31.29
CA GLU A 115 -7.97 25.92 32.48
C GLU A 115 -7.34 24.88 33.43
N LEU A 116 -6.33 24.11 32.98
CA LEU A 116 -5.52 23.31 33.88
C LEU A 116 -4.66 24.24 34.74
N THR A 117 -4.99 24.30 36.02
CA THR A 117 -4.29 25.09 37.03
C THR A 117 -2.80 24.72 37.15
N THR A 118 -2.03 25.69 37.63
CA THR A 118 -0.59 25.95 37.40
C THR A 118 0.45 24.82 37.66
N GLY A 119 1.62 25.02 37.03
CA GLY A 119 2.92 24.48 37.46
C GLY A 119 3.30 23.13 36.87
N ALA A 120 2.98 22.04 37.57
CA ALA A 120 3.44 20.69 37.23
C ALA A 120 2.43 19.90 36.39
N ALA A 121 1.14 19.95 36.74
CA ALA A 121 0.09 19.18 36.06
C ALA A 121 -0.03 19.54 34.57
N LYS A 122 -0.04 20.84 34.25
CA LYS A 122 0.01 21.34 32.87
C LYS A 122 1.23 20.83 32.11
N THR A 123 2.42 20.88 32.73
CA THR A 123 3.67 20.41 32.13
C THR A 123 3.63 18.91 31.82
N VAL A 124 3.11 18.11 32.75
CA VAL A 124 2.96 16.66 32.57
C VAL A 124 1.97 16.33 31.45
N VAL A 125 0.82 17.00 31.41
CA VAL A 125 -0.20 16.81 30.36
C VAL A 125 0.35 17.20 28.99
N CYS A 126 1.00 18.37 28.87
CA CYS A 126 1.64 18.79 27.63
C CYS A 126 2.73 17.80 27.18
N ALA A 127 3.56 17.31 28.10
CA ALA A 127 4.60 16.33 27.78
C ALA A 127 4.00 15.00 27.26
N LEU A 128 2.92 14.52 27.89
CA LEU A 128 2.21 13.32 27.43
C LEU A 128 1.62 13.50 26.03
N LEU A 129 0.98 14.64 25.76
CA LEU A 129 0.41 14.94 24.44
C LEU A 129 1.48 15.04 23.35
N VAL A 130 2.63 15.67 23.66
CA VAL A 130 3.78 15.69 22.76
C VAL A 130 4.27 14.28 22.48
N LEU A 131 4.39 13.41 23.49
CA LEU A 131 4.79 12.02 23.30
C LEU A 131 3.77 11.23 22.46
N VAL A 132 2.47 11.44 22.67
CA VAL A 132 1.41 10.85 21.85
C VAL A 132 1.51 11.36 20.41
N ALA A 133 1.70 12.65 20.19
CA ALA A 133 1.83 13.25 18.87
C ALA A 133 3.08 12.72 18.14
N ILE A 134 4.21 12.59 18.83
CA ILE A 134 5.44 11.96 18.32
C ILE A 134 5.18 10.49 18.00
N GLY A 135 4.49 9.75 18.88
CA GLY A 135 4.14 8.35 18.68
C GLY A 135 3.26 8.13 17.46
N ILE A 136 2.20 8.94 17.31
CA ILE A 136 1.29 8.88 16.16
C ILE A 136 2.03 9.29 14.88
N THR A 137 2.81 10.37 14.90
CA THR A 137 3.59 10.82 13.74
C THR A 137 4.63 9.77 13.34
N GLY A 138 5.33 9.20 14.32
CA GLY A 138 6.27 8.11 14.14
C GLY A 138 5.60 6.86 13.56
N ALA A 139 4.41 6.50 14.04
CA ALA A 139 3.60 5.42 13.50
C ALA A 139 3.14 5.71 12.06
N HIS A 140 2.76 6.95 11.74
CA HIS A 140 2.43 7.37 10.37
C HIS A 140 3.65 7.26 9.46
N VAL A 141 4.77 7.90 9.82
CA VAL A 141 6.02 7.82 9.07
C VAL A 141 6.41 6.35 8.88
N TRP A 142 6.37 5.55 9.93
CA TRP A 142 6.63 4.13 9.82
C TRP A 142 5.65 3.42 8.89
N LEU A 143 4.34 3.63 8.96
CA LEU A 143 3.37 3.06 8.01
C LEU A 143 3.64 3.49 6.55
N PHE A 144 4.10 4.73 6.34
CA PHE A 144 4.51 5.23 5.03
C PHE A 144 5.73 4.52 4.45
N TYR A 145 6.69 4.15 5.30
CA TYR A 145 7.95 3.55 4.90
C TYR A 145 8.00 2.02 5.08
N ARG A 146 7.16 1.43 5.94
CA ARG A 146 7.13 0.01 6.30
C ARG A 146 6.43 -0.85 5.26
N SER A 147 5.52 -0.29 4.46
CA SER A 147 4.81 -1.09 3.47
C SER A 147 5.81 -1.75 2.53
N ALA A 148 6.07 -3.03 2.77
CA ALA A 148 6.78 -3.87 1.85
C ALA A 148 5.81 -3.96 0.66
N PRO A 149 6.11 -3.35 -0.50
CA PRO A 149 5.34 -3.66 -1.69
C PRO A 149 5.29 -5.18 -1.83
N LEU A 150 4.16 -5.72 -2.29
CA LEU A 150 4.09 -7.11 -2.74
C LEU A 150 5.27 -7.35 -3.69
N ARG A 151 6.03 -8.43 -3.45
CA ARG A 151 7.22 -8.73 -4.26
C ARG A 151 7.15 -10.12 -4.81
N LEU A 152 7.54 -10.27 -6.07
CA LEU A 152 7.85 -11.57 -6.63
C LEU A 152 9.37 -11.67 -6.69
N THR A 153 9.90 -12.76 -6.15
CA THR A 153 11.33 -13.08 -6.14
C THR A 153 11.53 -14.47 -6.73
N ALA A 154 12.75 -14.84 -7.11
CA ALA A 154 13.06 -16.22 -7.53
C ALA A 154 12.65 -17.28 -6.48
N GLU A 155 12.62 -16.84 -5.22
CA GLU A 155 12.42 -17.63 -4.01
C GLU A 155 10.96 -17.74 -3.54
N GLY A 156 10.07 -16.93 -4.09
CA GLY A 156 8.65 -16.91 -3.74
C GLY A 156 8.01 -15.52 -3.81
N VAL A 157 6.78 -15.46 -3.32
CA VAL A 157 5.99 -14.24 -3.17
C VAL A 157 6.16 -13.69 -1.76
N VAL A 158 6.51 -12.42 -1.64
CA VAL A 158 6.57 -11.71 -0.35
C VAL A 158 5.38 -10.78 -0.25
N THR A 159 4.45 -11.09 0.66
CA THR A 159 3.23 -10.32 0.86
C THR A 159 3.53 -8.98 1.56
N PRO A 160 2.58 -8.02 1.55
CA PRO A 160 2.80 -6.72 2.19
C PRO A 160 3.09 -6.78 3.69
N LEU A 161 2.58 -7.81 4.37
CA LEU A 161 2.83 -8.07 5.79
C LEU A 161 4.16 -8.79 6.05
N GLY A 162 4.95 -9.05 4.99
CA GLY A 162 6.25 -9.70 5.09
C GLY A 162 6.21 -11.23 5.12
N ARG A 163 5.03 -11.85 4.98
CA ARG A 163 4.91 -13.31 4.84
C ARG A 163 5.54 -13.70 3.50
N ARG A 164 6.44 -14.68 3.53
CA ARG A 164 6.97 -15.31 2.32
C ARG A 164 6.17 -16.58 2.03
N ILE A 165 5.68 -16.70 0.81
CA ILE A 165 5.00 -17.88 0.26
C ILE A 165 5.92 -18.42 -0.83
N PRO A 166 6.57 -19.58 -0.62
CA PRO A 166 7.49 -20.12 -1.60
C PRO A 166 6.71 -20.70 -2.80
N TRP A 167 7.34 -20.74 -3.97
CA TRP A 167 6.63 -21.09 -5.23
C TRP A 167 6.08 -22.52 -5.25
N ASP A 168 6.74 -23.43 -4.55
CA ASP A 168 6.35 -24.82 -4.36
C ASP A 168 5.14 -25.00 -3.41
N ALA A 169 4.79 -23.97 -2.64
CA ALA A 169 3.59 -23.98 -1.81
C ALA A 169 2.31 -23.70 -2.62
N PHE A 170 2.40 -23.16 -3.84
CA PHE A 170 1.22 -22.96 -4.68
C PHE A 170 0.69 -24.29 -5.22
N ALA A 171 -0.63 -24.45 -5.26
CA ALA A 171 -1.24 -25.55 -5.98
C ALA A 171 -0.90 -25.47 -7.48
N ARG A 172 -0.88 -26.62 -8.18
CA ARG A 172 -0.56 -26.71 -9.61
C ARG A 172 -1.46 -25.87 -10.52
N ASP A 173 -2.68 -25.55 -10.07
CA ASP A 173 -3.63 -24.72 -10.82
C ASP A 173 -3.54 -23.22 -10.51
N GLY A 174 -2.68 -22.84 -9.56
CA GLY A 174 -2.37 -21.44 -9.20
C GLY A 174 -3.61 -20.57 -8.90
N PRO A 175 -3.42 -19.26 -8.70
CA PRO A 175 -4.55 -18.34 -8.78
C PRO A 175 -5.08 -18.30 -10.23
N SER A 176 -6.33 -18.71 -10.41
CA SER A 176 -7.03 -18.60 -11.69
C SER A 176 -7.65 -17.21 -11.85
N SER A 177 -8.11 -16.85 -13.06
CA SER A 177 -8.87 -15.60 -13.25
C SER A 177 -10.15 -15.55 -12.39
N ARG A 178 -10.70 -16.71 -12.01
CA ARG A 178 -11.85 -16.85 -11.11
C ARG A 178 -11.49 -16.68 -9.63
N SER A 179 -10.20 -16.68 -9.27
CA SER A 179 -9.75 -16.46 -7.90
C SER A 179 -9.56 -14.96 -7.56
N VAL A 180 -9.97 -14.07 -8.46
CA VAL A 180 -9.95 -12.62 -8.26
C VAL A 180 -11.35 -12.14 -7.89
N GLU A 181 -11.52 -11.66 -6.67
CA GLU A 181 -12.79 -11.13 -6.16
C GLU A 181 -12.55 -9.78 -5.48
N GLY A 182 -13.27 -8.74 -5.92
CA GLY A 182 -13.08 -7.39 -5.39
C GLY A 182 -11.61 -6.98 -5.44
N ASN A 183 -11.05 -6.57 -4.29
CA ASN A 183 -9.64 -6.19 -4.16
C ASN A 183 -8.69 -7.33 -3.70
N THR A 184 -9.15 -8.57 -3.78
CA THR A 184 -8.44 -9.74 -3.26
C THR A 184 -8.10 -10.71 -4.38
N VAL A 185 -6.87 -11.21 -4.36
CA VAL A 185 -6.46 -12.38 -5.16
C VAL A 185 -6.38 -13.56 -4.20
N TRP A 186 -7.27 -14.52 -4.37
CA TRP A 186 -7.27 -15.75 -3.59
C TRP A 186 -6.22 -16.71 -4.12
N LEU A 187 -5.31 -17.15 -3.25
CA LEU A 187 -4.22 -18.07 -3.56
C LEU A 187 -4.51 -19.42 -2.90
N LEU A 188 -4.48 -20.51 -3.66
CA LEU A 188 -4.55 -21.84 -3.08
C LEU A 188 -3.13 -22.29 -2.70
N VAL A 189 -2.84 -22.33 -1.39
CA VAL A 189 -1.50 -22.54 -0.85
C VAL A 189 -1.50 -23.76 0.08
N ARG A 190 -0.48 -24.62 -0.04
CA ARG A 190 -0.27 -25.74 0.88
C ARG A 190 -0.06 -25.22 2.31
N HIS A 191 -0.67 -25.88 3.28
CA HIS A 191 -0.55 -25.53 4.69
C HIS A 191 0.93 -25.48 5.12
N ALA A 192 1.42 -24.29 5.42
CA ALA A 192 2.81 -24.05 5.78
C ALA A 192 2.90 -23.01 6.90
N THR A 193 3.86 -23.20 7.80
CA THR A 193 4.21 -22.23 8.85
C THR A 193 4.60 -20.87 8.25
N PRO A 194 4.50 -19.78 9.04
CA PRO A 194 4.99 -18.46 8.63
C PRO A 194 6.49 -18.55 8.27
N GLY A 195 6.82 -18.49 6.98
CA GLY A 195 8.18 -18.72 6.47
C GLY A 195 8.30 -19.85 5.46
N GLY A 196 7.20 -20.56 5.16
CA GLY A 196 7.16 -21.55 4.09
C GLY A 196 7.63 -22.95 4.48
N ARG A 197 7.87 -23.22 5.78
CA ARG A 197 8.16 -24.60 6.21
C ARG A 197 6.85 -25.40 6.30
N PRO A 198 6.84 -26.68 5.92
CA PRO A 198 5.66 -27.53 6.07
C PRO A 198 5.11 -27.46 7.50
N TYR A 199 3.79 -27.39 7.66
CA TYR A 199 3.16 -27.43 8.97
C TYR A 199 3.28 -28.84 9.57
N THR A 200 4.04 -28.99 10.66
CA THR A 200 4.27 -30.26 11.36
C THR A 200 3.30 -30.44 12.52
N GLY A 201 2.00 -30.25 12.27
CA GLY A 201 0.94 -30.64 13.21
C GLY A 201 0.89 -32.15 13.42
N PRO A 202 0.07 -32.66 14.38
CA PRO A 202 0.03 -34.08 14.72
C PRO A 202 -0.14 -34.97 13.47
N VAL A 203 0.74 -35.96 13.38
CA VAL A 203 1.08 -36.80 12.21
C VAL A 203 -0.13 -37.48 11.54
N LEU A 204 -1.26 -37.60 12.24
CA LEU A 204 -2.49 -38.21 11.73
C LEU A 204 -3.21 -37.38 10.64
N ALA A 205 -2.90 -36.09 10.48
CA ALA A 205 -3.46 -35.26 9.40
C ALA A 205 -2.57 -35.20 8.13
N ALA A 206 -1.41 -35.86 8.11
CA ALA A 206 -0.32 -35.56 7.17
C ALA A 206 -0.22 -36.48 5.93
N ARG A 207 -1.29 -37.17 5.52
CA ARG A 207 -1.29 -37.99 4.29
C ARG A 207 -1.79 -37.29 3.03
N THR A 208 -2.44 -36.14 3.16
CA THR A 208 -2.83 -35.30 2.03
C THR A 208 -2.26 -33.90 2.22
N PRO A 209 -1.66 -33.28 1.19
CA PRO A 209 -1.34 -31.87 1.27
C PRO A 209 -2.64 -31.10 1.43
N THR A 210 -2.94 -30.63 2.64
CA THR A 210 -4.08 -29.76 2.89
C THR A 210 -3.76 -28.40 2.30
N TYR A 211 -4.55 -27.99 1.31
CA TYR A 211 -4.47 -26.65 0.74
C TYR A 211 -5.46 -25.75 1.44
N GLU A 212 -5.07 -24.49 1.65
CA GLU A 212 -5.91 -23.45 2.22
C GLU A 212 -5.98 -22.27 1.26
N TRP A 213 -7.14 -21.61 1.21
CA TRP A 213 -7.31 -20.35 0.50
C TRP A 213 -6.69 -19.22 1.31
N TYR A 214 -5.60 -18.65 0.80
CA TYR A 214 -4.95 -17.48 1.38
C TYR A 214 -5.40 -16.20 0.65
N PRO A 215 -6.03 -15.24 1.35
CA PRO A 215 -6.40 -13.97 0.75
C PRO A 215 -5.17 -13.06 0.60
N LEU A 216 -4.86 -12.68 -0.64
CA LEU A 216 -3.91 -11.60 -0.91
C LEU A 216 -4.68 -10.31 -1.21
N THR A 217 -4.96 -9.53 -0.16
CA THR A 217 -5.62 -8.23 -0.27
C THR A 217 -4.65 -7.18 -0.80
N LEU A 218 -5.06 -6.47 -1.85
CA LEU A 218 -4.22 -5.52 -2.60
C LEU A 218 -4.46 -4.06 -2.18
N ASP A 219 -4.80 -3.83 -0.90
CA ASP A 219 -5.12 -2.50 -0.41
C ASP A 219 -3.93 -1.55 -0.51
N GLY A 220 -4.14 -0.47 -1.26
CA GLY A 220 -3.07 0.49 -1.57
C GLY A 220 -1.97 -0.09 -2.45
N ILE A 221 -2.22 -1.18 -3.20
CA ILE A 221 -1.35 -1.70 -4.24
C ILE A 221 -1.95 -1.38 -5.60
N PHE A 222 -1.15 -0.76 -6.46
CA PHE A 222 -1.55 -0.29 -7.76
C PHE A 222 -1.03 -1.27 -8.81
N ILE A 223 -1.73 -2.38 -8.98
CA ILE A 223 -1.43 -3.40 -9.99
C ILE A 223 -2.73 -3.97 -10.53
N ASP A 224 -2.80 -4.23 -11.82
CA ASP A 224 -3.92 -4.99 -12.37
C ASP A 224 -3.98 -6.39 -11.75
N ARG A 225 -5.14 -6.73 -11.18
CA ARG A 225 -5.30 -7.95 -10.38
C ARG A 225 -5.25 -9.19 -11.24
N GLN A 226 -5.80 -9.11 -12.45
CA GLN A 226 -5.75 -10.20 -13.41
C GLN A 226 -4.32 -10.41 -13.91
N PHE A 227 -3.59 -9.32 -14.20
CA PHE A 227 -2.17 -9.38 -14.52
C PHE A 227 -1.37 -10.04 -13.39
N LEU A 228 -1.60 -9.66 -12.13
CA LEU A 228 -0.92 -10.25 -10.99
C LEU A 228 -1.24 -11.74 -10.86
N ALA A 229 -2.51 -12.12 -10.91
CA ALA A 229 -2.92 -13.53 -10.83
C ALA A 229 -2.28 -14.36 -11.95
N ALA A 230 -2.29 -13.84 -13.17
CA ALA A 230 -1.69 -14.53 -14.31
C ALA A 230 -0.15 -14.60 -14.22
N ALA A 231 0.52 -13.57 -13.67
CA ALA A 231 1.95 -13.62 -13.39
C ALA A 231 2.30 -14.65 -12.31
N LEU A 232 1.52 -14.71 -11.23
CA LEU A 232 1.70 -15.72 -10.17
C LEU A 232 1.54 -17.13 -10.72
N ARG A 233 0.53 -17.35 -11.57
CA ARG A 233 0.31 -18.62 -12.26
C ARG A 233 1.47 -18.97 -13.19
N TYR A 234 1.90 -18.02 -14.04
CA TYR A 234 3.01 -18.23 -14.96
C TYR A 234 4.28 -18.69 -14.23
N TYR A 235 4.68 -18.02 -13.15
CA TYR A 235 5.86 -18.42 -12.38
C TYR A 235 5.67 -19.68 -11.54
N ALA A 236 4.44 -20.01 -11.13
CA ALA A 236 4.16 -21.30 -10.51
C ALA A 236 4.37 -22.44 -11.52
N GLU A 237 3.92 -22.28 -12.76
CA GLU A 237 4.01 -23.28 -13.84
C GLU A 237 5.41 -23.36 -14.49
N HIS A 238 6.18 -22.26 -14.50
CA HIS A 238 7.49 -22.16 -15.17
C HIS A 238 8.62 -21.95 -14.15
N PRO A 239 9.09 -23.01 -13.46
CA PRO A 239 10.12 -22.90 -12.43
C PRO A 239 11.47 -22.39 -12.94
N ASP A 240 11.78 -22.70 -14.20
CA ASP A 240 12.96 -22.25 -14.95
C ASP A 240 12.97 -20.74 -15.21
N ALA A 241 11.80 -20.09 -15.27
CA ALA A 241 11.69 -18.65 -15.44
C ALA A 241 11.94 -17.85 -14.14
N ARG A 242 11.80 -18.49 -12.97
CA ARG A 242 11.87 -17.83 -11.64
C ARG A 242 13.21 -17.15 -11.35
N PRO A 243 14.39 -17.72 -11.67
CA PRO A 243 15.68 -17.06 -11.42
C PRO A 243 15.82 -15.69 -12.10
N THR A 244 15.05 -15.47 -13.18
CA THR A 244 15.07 -14.22 -13.94
C THR A 244 14.02 -13.20 -13.50
N ILE A 245 13.24 -13.49 -12.46
CA ILE A 245 12.24 -12.56 -11.92
C ILE A 245 12.89 -11.22 -11.57
N GLY A 246 12.28 -10.14 -12.06
CA GLY A 246 12.81 -8.79 -11.86
C GLY A 246 13.85 -8.32 -12.88
N THR A 247 14.11 -9.08 -13.96
CA THR A 247 14.88 -8.58 -15.11
C THR A 247 13.98 -8.00 -16.20
N ALA A 248 14.54 -7.17 -17.08
CA ALA A 248 13.83 -6.61 -18.23
C ALA A 248 13.35 -7.71 -19.19
N ASP A 249 14.20 -8.69 -19.47
CA ASP A 249 13.88 -9.81 -20.36
C ASP A 249 12.74 -10.66 -19.80
N SER A 250 12.78 -10.95 -18.49
CA SER A 250 11.69 -11.67 -17.83
C SER A 250 10.38 -10.89 -17.86
N TYR A 251 10.43 -9.57 -17.73
CA TYR A 251 9.24 -8.73 -17.81
C TYR A 251 8.63 -8.78 -19.22
N HIS A 252 9.47 -8.72 -20.26
CA HIS A 252 9.01 -8.83 -21.63
C HIS A 252 8.42 -10.21 -21.93
N ARG A 253 9.09 -11.30 -21.50
CA ARG A 253 8.55 -12.67 -21.63
C ARG A 253 7.20 -12.83 -20.95
N LEU A 254 7.06 -12.30 -19.73
CA LEU A 254 5.81 -12.33 -19.00
C LEU A 254 4.71 -11.59 -19.79
N LEU A 255 4.97 -10.37 -20.26
CA LEU A 255 4.00 -9.61 -21.06
C LEU A 255 3.58 -10.35 -22.34
N THR A 256 4.53 -10.95 -23.05
CA THR A 256 4.26 -11.72 -24.26
C THR A 256 3.41 -12.96 -23.95
N ALA A 257 3.76 -13.72 -22.91
CA ALA A 257 2.99 -14.90 -22.49
C ALA A 257 1.55 -14.54 -22.10
N LEU A 258 1.37 -13.43 -21.38
CA LEU A 258 0.06 -12.95 -20.95
C LEU A 258 -0.78 -12.43 -22.13
N THR A 259 -0.18 -11.72 -23.07
CA THR A 259 -0.85 -11.26 -24.30
C THR A 259 -1.34 -12.45 -25.12
N ASN A 260 -0.50 -13.45 -25.33
CA ASN A 260 -0.83 -14.66 -26.10
C ASN A 260 -1.95 -15.46 -25.43
N SER A 261 -1.93 -15.59 -24.10
CA SER A 261 -2.98 -16.31 -23.36
C SER A 261 -4.37 -15.66 -23.50
N ARG A 262 -4.44 -14.32 -23.57
CA ARG A 262 -5.70 -13.60 -23.80
C ARG A 262 -6.25 -13.82 -25.21
N VAL A 263 -5.39 -13.85 -26.22
CA VAL A 263 -5.79 -14.11 -27.61
C VAL A 263 -6.36 -15.52 -27.76
N THR A 264 -5.72 -16.52 -27.16
CA THR A 264 -6.21 -17.91 -27.20
C THR A 264 -7.56 -18.08 -26.50
N THR A 265 -7.76 -17.42 -25.36
CA THR A 265 -9.03 -17.50 -24.60
C THR A 265 -10.16 -16.74 -25.30
N GLY A 266 -9.86 -15.60 -25.93
CA GLY A 266 -10.83 -14.84 -26.74
C GLY A 266 -11.27 -15.58 -27.99
N ASN A 267 -10.34 -16.26 -28.67
CA ASN A 267 -10.65 -17.10 -29.84
C ASN A 267 -11.46 -18.35 -29.45
N ALA A 268 -11.20 -18.94 -28.29
CA ALA A 268 -11.98 -20.08 -27.78
C ALA A 268 -13.42 -19.69 -27.40
N ALA A 269 -13.63 -18.49 -26.83
CA ALA A 269 -14.96 -17.96 -26.53
C ALA A 269 -15.75 -17.57 -27.80
N ALA A 270 -15.07 -17.13 -28.86
CA ALA A 270 -15.68 -16.83 -30.16
C ALA A 270 -16.01 -18.09 -31.00
N HIS A 271 -15.61 -19.28 -30.55
CA HIS A 271 -15.82 -20.56 -31.22
C HIS A 271 -16.71 -21.53 -30.43
N GLN A 272 -17.55 -21.04 -29.51
CA GLN A 272 -18.69 -21.81 -29.01
C GLN A 272 -19.95 -21.51 -29.85
N PRO A 273 -20.32 -22.37 -30.82
CA PRO A 273 -21.60 -22.26 -31.49
C PRO A 273 -22.67 -22.89 -30.58
N GLY A 274 -23.64 -22.08 -30.15
CA GLY A 274 -24.93 -22.57 -29.65
C GLY A 274 -24.90 -23.34 -28.34
N ALA A 275 -24.85 -22.63 -27.22
CA ALA A 275 -25.52 -23.10 -26.01
C ALA A 275 -26.70 -22.17 -25.75
N SER A 276 -27.89 -22.60 -26.21
CA SER A 276 -29.15 -21.95 -25.86
C SER A 276 -29.35 -21.99 -24.34
N PRO A 277 -29.71 -20.88 -23.69
CA PRO A 277 -29.97 -20.87 -22.26
C PRO A 277 -31.33 -21.52 -21.95
N PRO A 278 -31.47 -22.23 -20.81
CA PRO A 278 -32.77 -22.46 -20.19
C PRO A 278 -33.34 -21.18 -19.55
#